data_AF-A0A4Q3GX18-F1
#
_entry.id   AF-A0A4Q3GX18-F1
#
_cell.length_a   1.000
_cell.length_b   1.000
_cell.length_c   1.000
_cell.angle_alpha   90.00
_cell.angle_beta   90.00
_cell.angle_gamma   90.00
#
_symmetry.space_group_name_H-M   'P 1'
#
loop_
_entity.id
_entity.type
_entity.pdbx_description
1 polymer ?
#
loop_
_entity_poly.entity_id
_entity_poly.type
_entity_poly.pdbx_seq_one_letter_code
_entity_poly.pdbx_strand_id
1 'polypeptide(L)'
;MDYASYVLPWTEFRQVQLAFLKASVPEAETPTDVAIQRALHHFALKHNVKHILSGGNIASEGILPVSWHYNARDTRYSYAILDAARCPRSAFKSMRYGAIAEAYCKVVRRIRTVYPLNFVQYDKEAAKAKLQQDYGWKYYGAKHGESRYTKFIQGYYLYVKHGVDYRRATLSSEILVHKIDRASALAILEKPPFSEAEIEVELPYVAKKLAVSPEELRDIIAAPPKWFFDYPNHAKRLGALYDLYRKLTGRPKASNF
;
A
#
# COMPACT_ATOMS: atom_id res chain seq x y z
N MET A 1 -23.87 5.74 -14.63
CA MET A 1 -22.72 6.65 -14.49
C MET A 1 -21.52 5.82 -14.85
N ASP A 2 -20.97 6.03 -16.03
CA ASP A 2 -20.05 5.05 -16.61
C ASP A 2 -18.63 5.23 -16.09
N TYR A 3 -18.31 6.44 -15.59
CA TYR A 3 -17.08 6.77 -14.91
C TYR A 3 -17.30 7.88 -13.86
N ALA A 4 -16.65 7.75 -12.70
CA ALA A 4 -16.63 8.77 -11.66
C ALA A 4 -15.21 8.90 -11.09
N SER A 5 -14.74 10.14 -10.93
CA SER A 5 -13.43 10.43 -10.35
C SER A 5 -13.56 11.00 -8.94
N TYR A 6 -12.57 10.70 -8.10
CA TYR A 6 -12.44 11.27 -6.76
C TYR A 6 -11.08 11.94 -6.65
N VAL A 7 -11.07 13.27 -6.63
CA VAL A 7 -9.83 14.05 -6.53
C VAL A 7 -9.68 14.54 -5.10
N LEU A 8 -8.61 14.12 -4.45
CA LEU A 8 -8.25 14.61 -3.12
C LEU A 8 -7.78 16.07 -3.18
N PRO A 9 -7.99 16.87 -2.11
CA PRO A 9 -7.33 18.16 -1.98
C PRO A 9 -5.80 17.97 -2.01
N TRP A 10 -5.17 18.35 -3.11
CA TRP A 10 -3.76 18.02 -3.38
C TRP A 10 -2.81 18.56 -2.29
N THR A 11 -3.06 19.78 -1.81
CA THR A 11 -2.23 20.41 -0.76
C THR A 11 -2.26 19.61 0.54
N GLU A 12 -3.43 19.10 0.94
CA GLU A 12 -3.58 18.26 2.14
C GLU A 12 -2.92 16.90 1.93
N PHE A 13 -3.18 16.27 0.77
CA PHE A 13 -2.68 14.94 0.47
C PHE A 13 -1.15 14.86 0.42
N ARG A 14 -0.49 15.81 -0.26
CA ARG A 14 0.98 15.85 -0.31
C ARG A 14 1.60 16.09 1.07
N GLN A 15 0.94 16.87 1.94
CA GLN A 15 1.42 17.10 3.32
C GLN A 15 1.36 15.82 4.14
N VAL A 16 0.29 15.03 4.00
CA VAL A 16 0.17 13.72 4.65
C VAL A 16 1.24 12.75 4.12
N GLN A 17 1.43 12.65 2.81
CA GLN A 17 2.50 11.81 2.23
C GLN A 17 3.88 12.21 2.75
N LEU A 18 4.19 13.51 2.76
CA LEU A 18 5.45 14.02 3.30
C LEU A 18 5.61 13.71 4.79
N ALA A 19 4.53 13.79 5.57
CA ALA A 19 4.57 13.46 7.00
C ALA A 19 4.95 11.99 7.25
N PHE A 20 4.41 11.06 6.46
CA PHE A 20 4.77 9.64 6.55
C PHE A 20 6.23 9.39 6.14
N LEU A 21 6.72 10.09 5.12
CA LEU A 21 8.13 10.05 4.74
C LEU A 21 9.05 10.59 5.85
N LYS A 22 8.71 11.75 6.43
CA LYS A 22 9.46 12.35 7.56
C LYS A 22 9.44 11.47 8.80
N ALA A 23 8.38 10.68 9.00
CA ALA A 23 8.33 9.68 10.07
C ALA A 23 9.28 8.49 9.84
N SER A 24 9.89 8.35 8.65
CA SER A 24 10.83 7.28 8.33
C SER A 24 10.25 5.88 8.53
N VAL A 25 8.96 5.70 8.26
CA VAL A 25 8.25 4.41 8.39
C VAL A 25 8.05 3.72 7.04
N PRO A 26 7.90 2.39 6.98
CA PRO A 26 7.61 1.68 5.73
C PRO A 26 6.26 2.05 5.10
N GLU A 27 5.32 2.56 5.89
CA GLU A 27 3.95 2.88 5.47
C GLU A 27 3.83 4.18 4.65
N ALA A 28 4.87 4.62 3.94
CA ALA A 28 4.84 5.86 3.16
C ALA A 28 3.72 5.92 2.08
N GLU A 29 3.28 4.77 1.56
CA GLU A 29 2.13 4.67 0.64
C GLU A 29 0.75 4.56 1.34
N THR A 30 0.71 4.30 2.65
CA THR A 30 -0.56 4.14 3.38
C THR A 30 -1.54 5.31 3.21
N PRO A 31 -1.12 6.58 3.10
CA PRO A 31 -2.05 7.67 2.76
C PRO A 31 -2.84 7.42 1.48
N THR A 32 -2.19 6.90 0.43
CA THR A 32 -2.83 6.55 -0.85
C THR A 32 -3.82 5.40 -0.66
N ASP A 33 -3.40 4.33 0.01
CA ASP A 33 -4.24 3.14 0.23
C ASP A 33 -5.51 3.47 1.03
N VAL A 34 -5.36 4.26 2.09
CA VAL A 34 -6.48 4.72 2.92
C VAL A 34 -7.42 5.61 2.10
N ALA A 35 -6.89 6.48 1.25
CA ALA A 35 -7.68 7.33 0.37
C ALA A 35 -8.48 6.54 -0.68
N ILE A 36 -7.88 5.52 -1.30
CA ILE A 36 -8.57 4.63 -2.24
C ILE A 36 -9.74 3.95 -1.54
N GLN A 37 -9.51 3.41 -0.34
CA GLN A 37 -10.54 2.74 0.43
C GLN A 37 -11.66 3.72 0.86
N ARG A 38 -11.30 4.94 1.23
CA ARG A 38 -12.26 6.02 1.52
C ARG A 38 -13.16 6.32 0.33
N ALA A 39 -12.57 6.50 -0.85
CA ALA A 39 -13.28 6.86 -2.07
C ALA A 39 -14.26 5.75 -2.46
N LEU A 40 -13.77 4.51 -2.58
CA LEU A 40 -14.60 3.35 -2.98
C LEU A 40 -15.80 3.17 -2.05
N HIS A 41 -15.58 3.22 -0.73
CA HIS A 41 -16.67 3.05 0.23
C HIS A 41 -17.61 4.26 0.27
N HIS A 42 -17.11 5.49 0.05
CA HIS A 42 -17.98 6.65 -0.05
C HIS A 42 -18.95 6.53 -1.23
N PHE A 43 -18.46 6.15 -2.40
CA PHE A 43 -19.29 5.90 -3.58
C PHE A 43 -20.29 4.76 -3.34
N ALA A 44 -19.83 3.65 -2.76
CA ALA A 44 -20.71 2.53 -2.44
C ALA A 44 -21.84 2.92 -1.49
N LEU A 45 -21.54 3.74 -0.46
CA LEU A 45 -22.55 4.27 0.47
C LEU A 45 -23.55 5.20 -0.21
N LYS A 46 -23.04 6.13 -1.05
CA LYS A 46 -23.83 7.16 -1.76
C LYS A 46 -24.81 6.54 -2.75
N HIS A 47 -24.36 5.51 -3.48
CA HIS A 47 -25.15 4.86 -4.53
C HIS A 47 -25.79 3.55 -4.08
N ASN A 48 -25.74 3.24 -2.78
CA ASN A 48 -26.25 1.99 -2.18
C ASN A 48 -25.74 0.71 -2.87
N VAL A 49 -24.50 0.73 -3.36
CA VAL A 49 -23.84 -0.42 -3.97
C VAL A 49 -23.29 -1.32 -2.87
N LYS A 50 -23.59 -2.63 -2.96
CA LYS A 50 -23.16 -3.62 -1.95
C LYS A 50 -21.83 -4.29 -2.27
N HIS A 51 -21.34 -4.17 -3.49
CA HIS A 51 -20.16 -4.90 -3.96
C HIS A 51 -19.11 -3.95 -4.53
N ILE A 52 -17.88 -4.11 -4.09
CA ILE A 52 -16.69 -3.45 -4.65
C ILE A 52 -15.87 -4.55 -5.32
N LEU A 53 -15.62 -4.43 -6.63
CA LEU A 53 -14.74 -5.36 -7.33
C LEU A 53 -13.29 -4.93 -7.13
N SER A 54 -12.42 -5.85 -6.70
CA SER A 54 -10.98 -5.63 -6.57
C SER A 54 -10.21 -6.54 -7.53
N GLY A 55 -9.19 -5.99 -8.18
CA GLY A 55 -8.24 -6.73 -9.01
C GLY A 55 -7.13 -7.43 -8.21
N GLY A 56 -7.19 -7.45 -6.88
CA GLY A 56 -6.25 -8.23 -6.07
C GLY A 56 -6.44 -9.73 -6.29
N ASN A 57 -5.35 -10.49 -6.28
CA ASN A 57 -5.41 -11.94 -6.38
C ASN A 57 -4.32 -12.63 -5.53
N ILE A 58 -4.64 -13.79 -4.98
CA ILE A 58 -3.77 -14.54 -4.08
C ILE A 58 -2.60 -15.17 -4.85
N ALA A 59 -2.80 -15.54 -6.12
CA ALA A 59 -1.79 -16.21 -6.93
C ALA A 59 -0.53 -15.38 -7.15
N SER A 60 -0.66 -14.04 -7.33
CA SER A 60 0.49 -13.14 -7.52
C SER A 60 0.84 -12.28 -6.29
N GLU A 61 -0.05 -12.17 -5.31
CA GLU A 61 0.08 -11.22 -4.18
C GLU A 61 -0.22 -11.84 -2.81
N GLY A 62 -0.31 -13.17 -2.72
CA GLY A 62 -0.71 -13.88 -1.51
C GLY A 62 0.30 -13.83 -0.36
N ILE A 63 1.58 -13.56 -0.66
CA ILE A 63 2.64 -13.47 0.34
C ILE A 63 3.08 -12.02 0.51
N LEU A 64 2.90 -11.48 1.71
CA LEU A 64 3.51 -10.23 2.17
C LEU A 64 3.90 -10.41 3.65
N PRO A 65 5.19 -10.24 4.03
CA PRO A 65 5.59 -10.39 5.43
C PRO A 65 4.88 -9.39 6.34
N VAL A 66 4.23 -9.91 7.39
CA VAL A 66 3.51 -9.09 8.38
C VAL A 66 4.41 -8.10 9.12
N SER A 67 5.71 -8.36 9.15
CA SER A 67 6.70 -7.48 9.78
C SER A 67 7.01 -6.23 8.95
N TRP A 68 6.63 -6.17 7.67
CA TRP A 68 6.95 -5.05 6.79
C TRP A 68 6.00 -3.87 6.94
N HIS A 69 4.74 -4.13 7.32
CA HIS A 69 3.70 -3.11 7.40
C HIS A 69 2.83 -3.26 8.62
N TYR A 70 2.33 -2.13 9.08
CA TYR A 70 1.33 -2.03 10.10
C TYR A 70 -0.07 -1.74 9.53
N ASN A 71 -1.06 -1.85 10.41
CA ASN A 71 -2.47 -1.72 10.09
C ASN A 71 -2.84 -0.30 9.63
N ALA A 72 -3.07 -0.12 8.33
CA ALA A 72 -3.51 1.13 7.71
C ALA A 72 -4.84 1.69 8.26
N ARG A 73 -5.65 0.87 8.95
CA ARG A 73 -6.95 1.29 9.53
C ARG A 73 -6.85 1.81 10.95
N ASP A 74 -5.66 1.74 11.54
CA ASP A 74 -5.38 2.33 12.83
C ASP A 74 -5.15 3.85 12.69
N THR A 75 -6.23 4.62 12.87
CA THR A 75 -6.14 6.09 12.78
C THR A 75 -5.30 6.71 13.90
N ARG A 76 -5.07 6.00 15.02
CA ARG A 76 -4.19 6.51 16.09
C ARG A 76 -2.75 6.58 15.58
N TYR A 77 -2.31 5.54 14.87
CA TYR A 77 -1.00 5.50 14.23
C TYR A 77 -0.84 6.64 13.21
N SER A 78 -1.81 6.82 12.30
CA SER A 78 -1.76 7.92 11.34
C SER A 78 -1.69 9.29 12.02
N TYR A 79 -2.50 9.53 13.06
CA TYR A 79 -2.44 10.81 13.78
C TYR A 79 -1.11 11.03 14.52
N ALA A 80 -0.53 9.98 15.11
CA ALA A 80 0.76 10.07 15.76
C ALA A 80 1.89 10.46 14.79
N ILE A 81 1.87 9.91 13.57
CA ILE A 81 2.79 10.29 12.48
C ILE A 81 2.61 11.77 12.11
N LEU A 82 1.36 12.19 11.92
CA LEU A 82 1.06 13.58 11.53
C LEU A 82 1.53 14.56 12.61
N ASP A 83 1.28 14.27 13.89
CA ASP A 83 1.73 15.12 14.99
C ASP A 83 3.26 15.21 15.06
N ALA A 84 3.96 14.07 14.91
CA ALA A 84 5.42 14.03 14.93
C ALA A 84 6.04 14.83 13.78
N ALA A 85 5.40 14.84 12.62
CA ALA A 85 5.79 15.64 11.45
C ALA A 85 5.28 17.09 11.49
N ARG A 86 4.59 17.51 12.56
CA ARG A 86 3.92 18.81 12.69
C ARG A 86 2.92 19.09 11.55
N CYS A 87 2.32 18.04 11.00
CA CYS A 87 1.28 18.10 9.99
C CYS A 87 -0.10 18.23 10.66
N PRO A 88 -0.95 19.20 10.27
CA PRO A 88 -2.29 19.33 10.84
C PRO A 88 -3.12 18.07 10.62
N ARG A 89 -3.69 17.51 11.70
CA ARG A 89 -4.59 16.34 11.62
C ARG A 89 -5.79 16.55 10.69
N SER A 90 -6.19 17.81 10.45
CA SER A 90 -7.24 18.19 9.49
C SER A 90 -6.90 17.81 8.05
N ALA A 91 -5.62 17.79 7.66
CA ALA A 91 -5.19 17.39 6.32
C ALA A 91 -5.55 15.93 6.00
N PHE A 92 -5.67 15.07 7.02
CA PHE A 92 -6.08 13.68 6.83
C PHE A 92 -7.59 13.50 6.72
N LYS A 93 -8.41 14.53 7.00
CA LYS A 93 -9.87 14.41 7.11
C LYS A 93 -10.52 13.94 5.81
N SER A 94 -10.05 14.43 4.66
CA SER A 94 -10.60 14.11 3.33
C SER A 94 -10.37 12.65 2.94
N MET A 95 -9.21 12.08 3.32
CA MET A 95 -8.84 10.70 3.01
C MET A 95 -9.12 9.69 4.13
N ARG A 96 -9.39 10.12 5.36
CA ARG A 96 -9.49 9.24 6.55
C ARG A 96 -10.50 8.10 6.36
N TYR A 97 -10.01 6.87 6.48
CA TYR A 97 -10.84 5.67 6.52
C TYR A 97 -10.28 4.64 7.53
N GLY A 98 -10.83 4.68 8.75
CA GLY A 98 -10.38 3.84 9.87
C GLY A 98 -11.30 2.66 10.16
N ALA A 99 -10.92 1.87 11.18
CA ALA A 99 -11.62 0.64 11.58
C ALA A 99 -13.13 0.84 11.86
N ILE A 100 -13.55 1.95 12.47
CA ILE A 100 -14.97 2.22 12.74
C ILE A 100 -15.77 2.42 11.44
N ALA A 101 -15.23 3.21 10.50
CA ALA A 101 -15.87 3.45 9.21
C ALA A 101 -15.94 2.15 8.39
N GLU A 102 -14.89 1.33 8.45
CA GLU A 102 -14.87 0.01 7.84
C GLU A 102 -15.90 -0.94 8.44
N ALA A 103 -15.97 -1.02 9.77
CA ALA A 103 -16.95 -1.84 10.47
C ALA A 103 -18.39 -1.43 10.12
N TYR A 104 -18.69 -0.12 10.07
CA TYR A 104 -19.99 0.37 9.63
C TYR A 104 -20.31 -0.06 8.19
N CYS A 105 -19.35 0.06 7.27
CA CYS A 105 -19.55 -0.34 5.88
C CYS A 105 -19.79 -1.86 5.76
N LYS A 106 -18.97 -2.67 6.42
CA LYS A 106 -19.01 -4.14 6.34
C LYS A 106 -20.22 -4.74 7.07
N VAL A 107 -20.49 -4.30 8.30
CA VAL A 107 -21.50 -4.92 9.18
C VAL A 107 -22.88 -4.31 8.94
N VAL A 108 -23.00 -2.99 9.05
CA VAL A 108 -24.31 -2.30 8.98
C VAL A 108 -24.76 -2.17 7.53
N ARG A 109 -23.90 -1.68 6.65
CA ARG A 109 -24.25 -1.43 5.24
C ARG A 109 -24.07 -2.65 4.35
N ARG A 110 -23.43 -3.70 4.86
CA ARG A 110 -23.17 -4.98 4.17
C ARG A 110 -22.44 -4.80 2.83
N ILE A 111 -21.53 -3.83 2.78
CA ILE A 111 -20.65 -3.61 1.63
C ILE A 111 -19.54 -4.67 1.68
N ARG A 112 -19.35 -5.40 0.58
CA ARG A 112 -18.38 -6.49 0.44
C ARG A 112 -17.42 -6.20 -0.69
N THR A 113 -16.13 -6.36 -0.44
CA THR A 113 -15.13 -6.43 -1.51
C THR A 113 -15.07 -7.86 -2.03
N VAL A 114 -15.21 -8.03 -3.34
CA VAL A 114 -15.06 -9.33 -4.02
C VAL A 114 -13.83 -9.29 -4.90
N TYR A 115 -13.20 -10.45 -5.07
CA TYR A 115 -11.92 -10.62 -5.77
C TYR A 115 -12.11 -11.60 -6.92
N PRO A 116 -12.69 -11.18 -8.07
CA PRO A 116 -13.04 -12.08 -9.17
C PRO A 116 -11.86 -12.91 -9.70
N LEU A 117 -10.66 -12.33 -9.66
CA LEU A 117 -9.44 -12.98 -10.16
C LEU A 117 -9.03 -14.23 -9.35
N ASN A 118 -9.55 -14.41 -8.13
CA ASN A 118 -9.32 -15.63 -7.35
C ASN A 118 -10.19 -16.81 -7.80
N PHE A 119 -11.18 -16.59 -8.69
CA PHE A 119 -12.08 -17.62 -9.18
C PHE A 119 -11.75 -18.09 -10.60
N VAL A 120 -10.65 -17.59 -11.17
CA VAL A 120 -10.19 -17.94 -12.51
C VAL A 120 -8.69 -18.22 -12.46
N GLN A 121 -8.19 -19.00 -13.42
CA GLN A 121 -6.76 -19.18 -13.62
C GLN A 121 -6.18 -17.92 -14.27
N TYR A 122 -5.96 -16.89 -13.44
CA TYR A 122 -5.47 -15.60 -13.91
C TYR A 122 -3.99 -15.68 -14.29
N ASP A 123 -3.69 -15.49 -15.57
CA ASP A 123 -2.34 -15.26 -16.08
C ASP A 123 -2.14 -13.77 -16.36
N LYS A 124 -1.24 -13.15 -15.58
CA LYS A 124 -0.91 -11.74 -15.67
C LYS A 124 -0.31 -11.37 -17.03
N GLU A 125 0.56 -12.19 -17.60
CA GLU A 125 1.23 -11.88 -18.87
C GLU A 125 0.27 -12.06 -20.05
N ALA A 126 -0.57 -13.09 -20.03
CA ALA A 126 -1.65 -13.25 -21.01
C ALA A 126 -2.66 -12.08 -20.94
N ALA A 127 -3.02 -11.64 -19.73
CA ALA A 127 -3.91 -10.49 -19.54
C ALA A 127 -3.28 -9.19 -20.07
N LYS A 128 -1.99 -8.95 -19.84
CA LYS A 128 -1.27 -7.81 -20.42
C LYS A 128 -1.28 -7.87 -21.95
N ALA A 129 -0.91 -9.00 -22.54
CA ALA A 129 -0.87 -9.16 -24.00
C ALA A 129 -2.24 -8.85 -24.62
N LYS A 130 -3.32 -9.38 -24.04
CA LYS A 130 -4.69 -9.09 -24.46
C LYS A 130 -5.04 -7.60 -24.31
N LEU A 131 -4.66 -6.96 -23.21
CA LEU A 131 -4.89 -5.53 -23.01
C LEU A 131 -4.14 -4.66 -24.04
N GLN A 132 -2.91 -5.05 -24.40
CA GLN A 132 -2.13 -4.36 -25.43
C GLN A 132 -2.76 -4.52 -26.81
N GLN A 133 -3.15 -5.74 -27.17
CA GLN A 133 -3.72 -6.07 -28.47
C GLN A 133 -5.10 -5.46 -28.69
N ASP A 134 -6.00 -5.62 -27.71
CA ASP A 134 -7.42 -5.31 -27.90
C ASP A 134 -7.75 -3.85 -27.53
N TYR A 135 -6.98 -3.25 -26.62
CA TYR A 135 -7.30 -1.94 -26.05
C TYR A 135 -6.16 -0.92 -26.16
N GLY A 136 -5.04 -1.28 -26.80
CA GLY A 136 -3.90 -0.38 -26.95
C GLY A 136 -3.24 0.02 -25.64
N TRP A 137 -3.42 -0.78 -24.58
CA TRP A 137 -2.78 -0.53 -23.28
C TRP A 137 -1.25 -0.54 -23.42
N LYS A 138 -0.56 0.30 -22.64
CA LYS A 138 0.90 0.40 -22.66
C LYS A 138 1.46 -0.07 -21.33
N TYR A 139 2.40 -1.00 -21.39
CA TYR A 139 3.09 -1.47 -20.19
C TYR A 139 4.02 -0.39 -19.64
N TYR A 140 3.89 -0.09 -18.35
CA TYR A 140 4.66 0.95 -17.65
C TYR A 140 6.02 0.45 -17.10
N GLY A 141 6.45 -0.75 -17.49
CA GLY A 141 7.74 -1.34 -17.11
C GLY A 141 7.78 -2.05 -15.76
N ALA A 142 7.01 -1.60 -14.76
CA ALA A 142 7.03 -2.15 -13.40
C ALA A 142 5.63 -2.37 -12.81
N LYS A 143 5.53 -3.20 -11.75
CA LYS A 143 4.34 -3.28 -10.89
C LYS A 143 4.12 -1.91 -10.23
N HIS A 144 2.86 -1.43 -10.25
CA HIS A 144 2.49 -0.07 -9.83
C HIS A 144 3.18 1.06 -10.62
N GLY A 145 3.71 0.77 -11.82
CA GLY A 145 4.41 1.75 -12.66
C GLY A 145 3.53 2.88 -13.18
N GLU A 146 2.20 2.77 -13.06
CA GLU A 146 1.26 3.85 -13.32
C GLU A 146 1.38 5.02 -12.33
N SER A 147 1.86 4.74 -11.11
CA SER A 147 2.08 5.73 -10.06
C SER A 147 3.58 5.91 -9.84
N ARG A 148 4.13 7.05 -10.28
CA ARG A 148 5.54 7.39 -10.05
C ARG A 148 5.90 7.40 -8.56
N TYR A 149 4.98 7.88 -7.71
CA TYR A 149 5.18 7.89 -6.26
C TYR A 149 5.26 6.47 -5.70
N THR A 150 4.30 5.60 -6.05
CA THR A 150 4.30 4.20 -5.57
C THR A 150 5.49 3.40 -6.09
N LYS A 151 5.88 3.61 -7.36
CA LYS A 151 7.13 3.05 -7.92
C LYS A 151 8.33 3.51 -7.11
N PHE A 152 8.42 4.81 -6.80
CA PHE A 152 9.51 5.36 -5.99
C PHE A 152 9.54 4.79 -4.56
N ILE A 153 8.38 4.64 -3.90
CA ILE A 153 8.34 4.11 -2.54
C ILE A 153 8.73 2.63 -2.51
N GLN A 154 8.07 1.78 -3.30
CA GLN A 154 8.30 0.33 -3.28
C GLN A 154 9.64 -0.07 -3.91
N GLY A 155 10.08 0.67 -4.93
CA GLY A 155 11.32 0.41 -5.65
C GLY A 155 12.54 1.00 -4.95
N TYR A 156 12.47 2.23 -4.43
CA TYR A 156 13.67 2.93 -3.93
C TYR A 156 13.65 3.16 -2.42
N TYR A 157 12.66 3.89 -1.90
CA TYR A 157 12.62 4.29 -0.49
C TYR A 157 12.69 3.08 0.46
N LEU A 158 11.85 2.06 0.24
CA LEU A 158 11.80 0.88 1.10
C LEU A 158 13.05 0.02 1.00
N TYR A 159 13.62 -0.09 -0.21
CA TYR A 159 14.85 -0.82 -0.44
C TYR A 159 16.03 -0.16 0.28
N VAL A 160 16.23 1.16 0.07
CA VAL A 160 17.39 1.89 0.61
C VAL A 160 17.27 2.13 2.11
N LYS A 161 16.11 2.55 2.62
CA LYS A 161 15.94 2.91 4.03
C LYS A 161 15.70 1.69 4.94
N HIS A 162 14.86 0.75 4.49
CA HIS A 162 14.39 -0.35 5.34
C HIS A 162 14.96 -1.71 4.96
N GLY A 163 15.73 -1.82 3.87
CA GLY A 163 16.18 -3.11 3.34
C GLY A 163 15.02 -4.00 2.88
N VAL A 164 13.86 -3.41 2.58
CA VAL A 164 12.64 -4.13 2.18
C VAL A 164 12.55 -4.15 0.66
N ASP A 165 12.72 -5.33 0.08
CA ASP A 165 12.54 -5.56 -1.36
C ASP A 165 11.20 -6.25 -1.64
N TYR A 166 10.22 -5.49 -2.12
CA TYR A 166 8.88 -5.96 -2.47
C TYR A 166 8.86 -7.06 -3.53
N ARG A 167 9.90 -7.16 -4.36
CA ARG A 167 10.01 -8.25 -5.33
C ARG A 167 10.09 -9.59 -4.64
N ARG A 168 10.66 -9.69 -3.43
CA ARG A 168 10.71 -10.94 -2.66
C ARG A 168 9.32 -11.48 -2.34
N ALA A 169 8.38 -10.61 -1.95
CA ALA A 169 6.99 -10.97 -1.68
C ALA A 169 6.28 -11.49 -2.95
N THR A 170 6.46 -10.78 -4.07
CA THR A 170 5.88 -11.17 -5.37
C THR A 170 6.47 -12.48 -5.88
N LEU A 171 7.81 -12.59 -5.94
CA LEU A 171 8.52 -13.78 -6.40
C LEU A 171 8.23 -15.00 -5.52
N SER A 172 8.08 -14.82 -4.20
CA SER A 172 7.68 -15.92 -3.31
C SER A 172 6.28 -16.45 -3.66
N SER A 173 5.35 -15.55 -3.99
CA SER A 173 4.01 -15.95 -4.45
C SER A 173 4.10 -16.70 -5.79
N GLU A 174 4.91 -16.21 -6.73
CA GLU A 174 5.14 -16.84 -8.04
C GLU A 174 5.81 -18.22 -7.96
N ILE A 175 6.70 -18.44 -6.99
CA ILE A 175 7.29 -19.77 -6.71
C ILE A 175 6.20 -20.76 -6.26
N LEU A 176 5.28 -20.35 -5.37
CA LEU A 176 4.23 -21.24 -4.87
C LEU A 176 3.24 -21.67 -5.96
N VAL A 177 3.07 -20.87 -7.01
CA VAL A 177 2.23 -21.20 -8.16
C VAL A 177 3.02 -21.78 -9.33
N HIS A 178 4.28 -22.19 -9.10
CA HIS A 178 5.17 -22.81 -10.08
C HIS A 178 5.44 -21.96 -11.35
N LYS A 179 5.32 -20.63 -11.25
CA LYS A 179 5.58 -19.72 -12.37
C LYS A 179 7.07 -19.45 -12.57
N ILE A 180 7.85 -19.50 -11.50
CA ILE A 180 9.31 -19.32 -11.53
C ILE A 180 9.95 -20.25 -10.49
N ASP A 181 11.13 -20.76 -10.78
CA ASP A 181 11.91 -21.51 -9.80
C ASP A 181 12.68 -20.57 -8.86
N ARG A 182 13.14 -21.12 -7.73
CA ARG A 182 13.85 -20.35 -6.72
C ARG A 182 15.18 -19.76 -7.23
N ALA A 183 15.92 -20.47 -8.07
CA ALA A 183 17.22 -20.01 -8.57
C ALA A 183 17.03 -18.80 -9.49
N SER A 184 16.06 -18.87 -10.42
CA SER A 184 15.67 -17.76 -11.28
C SER A 184 15.17 -16.55 -10.49
N ALA A 185 14.36 -16.78 -9.45
CA ALA A 185 13.91 -15.71 -8.56
C ALA A 185 15.07 -15.02 -7.83
N LEU A 186 16.07 -15.79 -7.37
CA LEU A 186 17.27 -15.22 -6.75
C LEU A 186 18.12 -14.42 -7.74
N ALA A 187 18.28 -14.91 -8.98
CA ALA A 187 18.98 -14.19 -10.03
C ALA A 187 18.33 -12.82 -10.34
N ILE A 188 17.00 -12.72 -10.32
CA ILE A 188 16.28 -11.43 -10.46
C ILE A 188 16.64 -10.46 -9.32
N LEU A 189 16.82 -10.98 -8.10
CA LEU A 189 17.10 -10.19 -6.90
C LEU A 189 18.57 -9.76 -6.77
N GLU A 190 19.48 -10.29 -7.58
CA GLU A 190 20.90 -9.90 -7.57
C GLU A 190 21.11 -8.42 -7.90
N LYS A 191 20.22 -7.86 -8.74
CA LYS A 191 20.25 -6.44 -9.09
C LYS A 191 19.23 -5.67 -8.26
N PRO A 192 19.53 -4.42 -7.85
CA PRO A 192 18.55 -3.57 -7.20
C PRO A 192 17.32 -3.35 -8.12
N PRO A 193 16.14 -3.05 -7.54
CA PRO A 193 14.92 -2.78 -8.31
C PRO A 193 14.91 -1.42 -9.03
N PHE A 194 16.02 -0.69 -9.00
CA PHE A 194 16.19 0.63 -9.61
C PHE A 194 17.58 0.75 -10.23
N SER A 195 17.73 1.70 -11.15
CA SER A 195 19.01 2.19 -11.61
C SER A 195 19.26 3.63 -11.15
N GLU A 196 20.51 4.01 -10.95
CA GLU A 196 20.90 5.37 -10.56
C GLU A 196 20.38 6.42 -11.53
N ALA A 197 20.40 6.13 -12.84
CA ALA A 197 19.84 7.01 -13.85
C ALA A 197 18.33 7.23 -13.68
N GLU A 198 17.57 6.20 -13.29
CA GLU A 198 16.14 6.37 -12.97
C GLU A 198 15.95 7.25 -11.73
N ILE A 199 16.76 7.05 -10.68
CA ILE A 199 16.64 7.82 -9.43
C ILE A 199 16.97 9.30 -9.63
N GLU A 200 17.97 9.63 -10.44
CA GLU A 200 18.30 11.02 -10.77
C GLU A 200 17.16 11.75 -11.50
N VAL A 201 16.28 11.03 -12.18
CA VAL A 201 15.07 11.59 -12.82
C VAL A 201 13.86 11.58 -11.88
N GLU A 202 13.66 10.51 -11.13
CA GLU A 202 12.50 10.34 -10.26
C GLU A 202 12.56 11.22 -9.01
N LEU A 203 13.73 11.35 -8.38
CA LEU A 203 13.85 12.05 -7.11
C LEU A 203 13.48 13.54 -7.20
N PRO A 204 13.98 14.34 -8.18
CA PRO A 204 13.56 15.73 -8.33
C PRO A 204 12.06 15.86 -8.63
N TYR A 205 11.47 14.90 -9.35
CA TYR A 205 10.04 14.90 -9.62
C TYR A 205 9.21 14.66 -8.36
N VAL A 206 9.58 13.66 -7.56
CA VAL A 206 8.90 13.34 -6.29
C VAL A 206 9.05 14.49 -5.31
N ALA A 207 10.26 15.05 -5.15
CA ALA A 207 10.53 16.22 -4.31
C ALA A 207 9.64 17.42 -4.70
N LYS A 208 9.57 17.73 -6.01
CA LYS A 208 8.69 18.79 -6.53
C LYS A 208 7.22 18.53 -6.20
N LYS A 209 6.73 17.29 -6.31
CA LYS A 209 5.33 16.94 -5.98
C LYS A 209 5.04 17.09 -4.49
N LEU A 210 5.99 16.72 -3.63
CA LEU A 210 5.90 16.88 -2.17
C LEU A 210 6.15 18.32 -1.69
N ALA A 211 6.59 19.22 -2.59
CA ALA A 211 6.97 20.59 -2.29
C ALA A 211 8.13 20.71 -1.30
N VAL A 212 9.17 19.90 -1.51
CA VAL A 212 10.46 19.93 -0.81
C VAL A 212 11.60 19.98 -1.82
N SER A 213 12.82 20.30 -1.37
CA SER A 213 13.99 20.22 -2.26
C SER A 213 14.44 18.76 -2.44
N PRO A 214 15.15 18.44 -3.54
CA PRO A 214 15.79 17.13 -3.71
C PRO A 214 16.69 16.75 -2.53
N GLU A 215 17.42 17.71 -1.98
CA GLU A 215 18.32 17.53 -0.83
C GLU A 215 17.54 17.15 0.43
N GLU A 216 16.45 17.86 0.75
CA GLU A 216 15.59 17.51 1.88
C GLU A 216 15.01 16.09 1.73
N LEU A 217 14.61 15.69 0.51
CA LEU A 217 14.12 14.34 0.27
C LEU A 217 15.23 13.28 0.43
N ARG A 218 16.46 13.57 0.01
CA ARG A 218 17.62 12.69 0.23
C ARG A 218 17.93 12.54 1.72
N ASP A 219 17.89 13.63 2.48
CA ASP A 219 18.08 13.61 3.93
C ASP A 219 17.00 12.78 4.63
N ILE A 220 15.73 12.93 4.21
CA ILE A 220 14.63 12.10 4.69
C ILE A 220 14.90 10.62 4.41
N ILE A 221 15.41 10.26 3.23
CA ILE A 221 15.70 8.86 2.86
C ILE A 221 16.88 8.31 3.66
N ALA A 222 17.94 9.10 3.83
CA ALA A 222 19.16 8.72 4.54
C ALA A 222 18.98 8.63 6.07
N ALA A 223 17.95 9.27 6.63
CA ALA A 223 17.65 9.18 8.06
C ALA A 223 17.45 7.72 8.53
N PRO A 224 17.76 7.38 9.79
CA PRO A 224 17.55 6.03 10.30
C PRO A 224 16.10 5.55 10.13
N PRO A 225 15.87 4.28 9.74
CA PRO A 225 14.53 3.73 9.65
C PRO A 225 13.86 3.69 11.02
N LYS A 226 12.55 3.95 11.02
CA LYS A 226 11.65 3.73 12.14
C LYS A 226 10.57 2.74 11.72
N TRP A 227 9.86 2.22 12.70
CA TRP A 227 8.79 1.26 12.48
C TRP A 227 7.54 1.68 13.23
N PHE A 228 6.44 1.00 12.96
CA PHE A 228 5.16 1.34 13.56
C PHE A 228 5.19 1.34 15.10
N PHE A 229 6.05 0.52 15.72
CA PHE A 229 6.21 0.45 17.17
C PHE A 229 6.93 1.67 17.78
N ASP A 230 7.57 2.51 16.97
CA ASP A 230 8.17 3.78 17.41
C ASP A 230 7.12 4.91 17.53
N TYR A 231 5.88 4.64 17.13
CA TYR A 231 4.77 5.58 17.17
C TYR A 231 3.58 5.02 17.96
N PRO A 232 2.86 5.87 18.72
CA PRO A 232 1.63 5.46 19.39
C PRO A 232 0.62 4.81 18.42
N ASN A 233 0.24 3.57 18.72
CA ASN A 233 -0.68 2.78 17.90
C ASN A 233 -1.59 1.88 18.79
N HIS A 234 -2.39 1.03 18.15
CA HIS A 234 -3.27 0.06 18.78
C HIS A 234 -2.77 -1.39 18.69
N ALA A 235 -1.54 -1.66 18.23
CA ALA A 235 -1.02 -3.00 17.98
C ALA A 235 -1.19 -3.92 19.19
N LYS A 236 -0.74 -3.48 20.38
CA LYS A 236 -0.87 -4.25 21.63
C LYS A 236 -2.34 -4.54 22.00
N ARG A 237 -3.24 -3.58 21.81
CA ARG A 237 -4.67 -3.74 22.12
C ARG A 237 -5.34 -4.70 21.13
N LEU A 238 -5.02 -4.56 19.85
CA LEU A 238 -5.52 -5.43 18.79
C LEU A 238 -5.01 -6.86 18.99
N GLY A 239 -3.73 -7.04 19.28
CA GLY A 239 -3.13 -8.35 19.60
C GLY A 239 -3.86 -9.03 20.76
N ALA A 240 -4.05 -8.33 21.89
CA ALA A 240 -4.79 -8.89 23.03
C ALA A 240 -6.24 -9.27 22.69
N LEU A 241 -6.94 -8.45 21.89
CA LEU A 241 -8.30 -8.75 21.42
C LEU A 241 -8.33 -10.00 20.53
N TYR A 242 -7.38 -10.12 19.60
CA TYR A 242 -7.25 -11.29 18.74
C TYR A 242 -6.90 -12.55 19.52
N ASP A 243 -6.03 -12.45 20.53
CA ASP A 243 -5.67 -13.56 21.41
C ASP A 243 -6.87 -14.07 22.20
N LEU A 244 -7.67 -13.16 22.74
CA LEU A 244 -8.93 -13.49 23.40
C LEU A 244 -9.91 -14.16 22.42
N TYR A 245 -10.10 -13.58 21.23
CA TYR A 245 -10.95 -14.17 20.19
C TYR A 245 -10.52 -15.59 19.81
N ARG A 246 -9.20 -15.83 19.66
CA ARG A 246 -8.65 -17.16 19.36
C ARG A 246 -8.91 -18.13 20.51
N LYS A 247 -8.68 -17.71 21.75
CA LYS A 247 -8.96 -18.51 22.94
C LYS A 247 -10.45 -18.91 23.03
N LEU A 248 -11.36 -18.00 22.70
CA LEU A 248 -12.81 -18.24 22.74
C LEU A 248 -13.32 -19.09 21.57
N THR A 249 -12.67 -19.03 20.40
CA THR A 249 -13.13 -19.72 19.17
C THR A 249 -12.34 -20.97 18.81
N GLY A 250 -11.27 -21.29 19.55
CA GLY A 250 -10.39 -22.43 19.25
C GLY A 250 -9.60 -22.29 17.95
N ARG A 251 -9.56 -21.11 17.33
CA ARG A 251 -8.89 -20.90 16.03
C ARG A 251 -7.37 -20.82 16.19
N PRO A 252 -6.59 -21.46 15.31
CA PRO A 252 -5.12 -21.43 15.35
C PRO A 252 -4.57 -20.02 15.07
N LYS A 253 -3.35 -19.74 15.56
CA LYS A 253 -2.64 -18.49 15.24
C LYS A 253 -2.19 -18.53 13.78
N ALA A 254 -2.87 -17.79 12.90
CA ALA A 254 -2.53 -17.75 11.48
C ALA A 254 -1.34 -16.83 11.16
N SER A 255 -1.08 -15.81 11.99
CA SER A 255 0.09 -14.93 11.87
C SER A 255 0.39 -14.23 13.20
N ASN A 256 1.62 -13.72 13.34
CA ASN A 256 1.97 -12.83 14.44
C ASN A 256 1.39 -11.43 14.17
N PHE A 257 0.28 -11.13 14.85
CA PHE A 257 0.03 -9.78 15.36
C PHE A 257 0.67 -9.66 16.74
#